data_AF-A0A376LA18-F1
#
_entry.id   AF-A0A376LA18-F1
#
_cell.length_a   1.000
_cell.length_b   1.000
_cell.length_c   1.000
_cell.angle_alpha   90.00
_cell.angle_beta   90.00
_cell.angle_gamma   90.00
#
_symmetry.space_group_name_H-M   'P 1'
#
loop_
_entity.id
_entity.type
_entity.pdbx_description
1 polymer ?
#
loop_
_entity_poly.entity_id
_entity_poly.type
_entity_poly.pdbx_seq_one_letter_code
_entity_poly.pdbx_strand_id
1 'polypeptide(L)'
;MNLAERAYTLNYTCPTFIDKPGIRITEGRHPVVEQVLNEPFIANPLNLSPQRRMLIITGPNMGGKSTYMRQTALIALMAYIGSYVPAQKVEIGPIDRIFYPCGRG
;
A
#
# COMPACT_ATOMS: atom_id res chain seq x y z
N MET A 1 -12.16 -19.89 3.21
CA MET A 1 -13.01 -19.14 2.27
C MET A 1 -12.81 -17.61 2.30
N ASN A 2 -11.99 -17.03 3.18
CA ASN A 2 -11.99 -15.59 3.46
C ASN A 2 -11.23 -14.69 2.43
N LEU A 3 -10.02 -15.06 2.00
CA LEU A 3 -9.18 -14.17 1.16
C LEU A 3 -9.60 -14.09 -0.31
N ALA A 4 -10.02 -15.21 -0.90
CA ALA A 4 -10.46 -15.24 -2.31
C ALA A 4 -11.78 -14.47 -2.53
N GLU A 5 -12.72 -14.61 -1.59
CA GLU A 5 -13.97 -13.84 -1.58
C GLU A 5 -13.69 -12.34 -1.45
N ARG A 6 -12.84 -11.95 -0.50
CA ARG A 6 -12.45 -10.54 -0.31
C ARG A 6 -11.76 -9.96 -1.53
N ALA A 7 -10.91 -10.74 -2.19
CA ALA A 7 -10.22 -10.29 -3.40
C ALA A 7 -11.21 -9.97 -4.53
N TYR A 8 -12.21 -10.82 -4.73
CA TYR A 8 -13.24 -10.62 -5.75
C TYR A 8 -14.13 -9.42 -5.40
N THR A 9 -14.67 -9.38 -4.17
CA THR A 9 -15.62 -8.35 -3.75
C THR A 9 -15.01 -6.95 -3.69
N LEU A 10 -13.72 -6.84 -3.37
CA LEU A 10 -13.04 -5.55 -3.17
C LEU A 10 -12.16 -5.12 -4.36
N ASN A 11 -12.22 -5.88 -5.45
CA ASN A 11 -11.43 -5.67 -6.67
C ASN A 11 -9.92 -5.57 -6.39
N TYR A 12 -9.40 -6.58 -5.68
CA TYR A 12 -7.98 -6.65 -5.35
C TYR A 12 -7.21 -7.42 -6.43
N THR A 13 -5.94 -7.10 -6.58
CA THR A 13 -5.06 -7.72 -7.57
C THR A 13 -4.03 -8.64 -6.92
N CYS A 14 -3.56 -9.64 -7.66
CA CYS A 14 -2.47 -10.50 -7.19
C CYS A 14 -1.14 -9.72 -7.30
N PRO A 15 -0.38 -9.53 -6.21
CA PRO A 15 0.92 -8.87 -6.29
C PRO A 15 1.96 -9.77 -6.97
N THR A 16 2.95 -9.18 -7.63
CA THR A 16 4.11 -9.91 -8.15
C THR A 16 5.36 -9.58 -7.35
N PHE A 17 6.22 -10.58 -7.15
CA PHE A 17 7.49 -10.41 -6.44
C PHE A 17 8.63 -10.16 -7.42
N ILE A 18 9.60 -9.33 -7.02
CA ILE A 18 10.82 -9.03 -7.77
C ILE A 18 12.06 -9.31 -6.91
N ASP A 19 13.20 -9.62 -7.54
CA ASP A 19 14.41 -10.05 -6.81
C ASP A 19 15.14 -8.91 -6.08
N LYS A 20 14.86 -7.65 -6.46
CA LYS A 20 15.56 -6.47 -5.95
C LYS A 20 14.65 -5.64 -5.05
N PRO A 21 15.17 -4.99 -4.00
CA PRO A 21 14.37 -4.11 -3.14
C PRO A 21 13.65 -3.03 -3.96
N GLY A 22 12.35 -2.86 -3.71
CA GLY A 22 11.53 -1.87 -4.40
C GLY A 22 10.05 -2.12 -4.20
N ILE A 23 9.24 -1.08 -4.35
CA ILE A 23 7.78 -1.18 -4.27
C ILE A 23 7.20 -0.32 -5.39
N ARG A 24 6.47 -0.94 -6.31
CA ARG A 24 5.71 -0.25 -7.35
C ARG A 24 4.23 -0.53 -7.14
N ILE A 25 3.44 0.53 -7.01
CA ILE A 25 2.00 0.47 -6.81
C ILE A 25 1.33 1.36 -7.84
N THR A 26 0.36 0.82 -8.57
CA THR A 26 -0.50 1.55 -9.50
C THR A 26 -1.92 1.56 -8.93
N GLU A 27 -2.52 2.76 -8.82
CA GLU A 27 -3.86 2.97 -8.24
C GLU A 27 -4.04 2.30 -6.86
N GLY A 28 -3.09 2.52 -5.94
CA GLY A 28 -3.13 1.94 -4.60
C GLY A 28 -4.13 2.62 -3.68
N ARG A 29 -4.94 1.82 -2.98
CA ARG A 29 -5.99 2.28 -2.06
C ARG A 29 -5.69 1.83 -0.62
N HIS A 30 -6.21 2.58 0.35
CA HIS A 30 -6.10 2.18 1.76
C HIS A 30 -7.23 1.20 2.11
N PRO A 31 -6.96 -0.07 2.47
CA PRO A 31 -7.96 -1.14 2.54
C PRO A 31 -9.08 -0.91 3.57
N VAL A 32 -8.78 -0.16 4.65
CA VAL A 32 -9.79 0.20 5.67
C VAL A 32 -10.51 1.51 5.32
N VAL A 33 -9.76 2.58 5.01
CA VAL A 33 -10.35 3.91 4.76
C VAL A 33 -11.28 3.88 3.56
N GLU A 34 -10.98 3.12 2.50
CA GLU A 34 -11.86 3.00 1.33
C GLU A 34 -13.25 2.40 1.66
N GLN A 35 -13.35 1.61 2.73
CA GLN A 35 -14.61 0.95 3.15
C GLN A 35 -15.45 1.82 4.09
N VAL A 36 -14.82 2.81 4.73
CA VAL A 36 -15.45 3.65 5.76
C VAL A 36 -15.84 5.02 5.20
N LEU A 37 -15.18 5.48 4.13
CA LEU A 37 -15.57 6.70 3.45
C LEU A 37 -16.90 6.54 2.72
N ASN A 38 -17.78 7.53 2.85
CA ASN A 38 -19.00 7.64 2.05
C ASN A 38 -18.72 8.17 0.63
N GLU A 39 -17.52 8.68 0.40
CA GLU A 39 -17.06 9.22 -0.87
C GLU A 39 -15.96 8.33 -1.49
N PRO A 40 -15.77 8.37 -2.82
CA PRO A 40 -14.75 7.56 -3.49
C PRO A 40 -13.33 7.86 -2.96
N PHE A 41 -12.61 6.81 -2.56
CA PHE A 41 -11.20 6.93 -2.18
C PHE A 41 -10.34 7.26 -3.41
N ILE A 42 -9.55 8.33 -3.31
CA ILE A 42 -8.59 8.70 -4.37
C ILE A 42 -7.37 7.79 -4.29
N ALA A 43 -7.22 6.92 -5.29
CA ALA A 43 -6.10 6.00 -5.41
C ALA A 43 -4.78 6.73 -5.66
N ASN A 44 -3.67 6.17 -5.17
CA ASN A 44 -2.35 6.80 -5.26
C ASN A 44 -1.28 5.84 -5.79
N PRO A 45 -0.38 6.30 -6.69
CA PRO A 45 0.75 5.52 -7.13
C PRO A 45 1.91 5.57 -6.11
N LEU A 46 2.80 4.58 -6.17
CA LEU A 46 4.08 4.58 -5.46
C LEU A 46 5.16 4.00 -6.35
N ASN A 47 6.35 4.60 -6.32
CA ASN A 47 7.54 4.03 -6.93
C ASN A 47 8.75 4.21 -6.00
N LEU A 48 9.15 3.11 -5.38
CA LEU A 48 10.37 2.97 -4.61
C LEU A 48 11.29 1.98 -5.33
N SER A 49 12.56 2.37 -5.47
CA SER A 49 13.60 1.55 -6.09
C SER A 49 14.92 1.75 -5.36
N PRO A 50 15.97 0.98 -5.65
CA PRO A 50 17.30 1.20 -5.06
C PRO A 50 17.83 2.62 -5.33
N GLN A 51 17.47 3.21 -6.48
CA GLN A 51 17.82 4.58 -6.86
C GLN A 51 16.91 5.62 -6.19
N ARG A 52 15.66 5.25 -5.84
CA ARG A 52 14.66 6.11 -5.21
C ARG A 52 14.15 5.46 -3.92
N ARG A 53 15.01 5.38 -2.91
CA ARG A 53 14.76 4.65 -1.66
C ARG A 53 14.11 5.48 -0.55
N MET A 54 13.97 6.78 -0.73
CA MET A 54 13.38 7.71 0.25
C MET A 54 12.47 8.71 -0.47
N LEU A 55 11.30 8.96 0.11
CA LEU A 55 10.36 9.97 -0.34
C LEU A 55 10.18 11.00 0.76
N ILE A 56 10.35 12.27 0.40
CA ILE A 56 9.97 13.40 1.27
C ILE A 56 8.54 13.77 0.87
N ILE A 57 7.60 13.50 1.77
CA ILE A 57 6.17 13.76 1.53
C ILE A 57 5.77 15.03 2.26
N THR A 58 5.42 16.06 1.49
CA THR A 58 4.97 17.36 2.01
C THR A 58 3.48 17.58 1.71
N GLY A 59 2.89 18.61 2.30
CA GLY A 59 1.48 18.96 2.12
C GLY A 59 0.81 19.41 3.42
N PRO A 60 -0.39 20.00 3.35
CA PRO A 60 -1.10 20.53 4.51
C PRO A 60 -1.44 19.43 5.52
N ASN A 61 -1.64 19.82 6.78
CA ASN A 61 -2.22 18.92 7.78
C ASN A 61 -3.57 18.40 7.28
N MET A 62 -3.86 17.12 7.52
CA MET A 62 -5.02 16.39 6.95
C MET A 62 -4.99 16.11 5.43
N GLY A 63 -3.93 16.49 4.70
CA GLY A 63 -3.78 16.19 3.27
C GLY A 63 -3.48 14.72 2.91
N GLY A 64 -3.91 13.75 3.71
CA GLY A 64 -3.78 12.32 3.40
C GLY A 64 -2.37 11.70 3.51
N LYS A 65 -1.34 12.47 3.87
CA LYS A 65 0.06 11.99 3.96
C LYS A 65 0.22 10.72 4.83
N SER A 66 -0.39 10.72 6.02
CA SER A 66 -0.35 9.55 6.92
C SER A 66 -1.12 8.36 6.35
N THR A 67 -2.24 8.61 5.65
CA THR A 67 -3.01 7.58 4.94
C THR A 67 -2.18 6.95 3.84
N TYR A 68 -1.44 7.75 3.07
CA TYR A 68 -0.55 7.29 2.01
C TYR A 68 0.61 6.42 2.55
N MET A 69 1.20 6.81 3.68
CA MET A 69 2.22 5.98 4.34
C MET A 69 1.65 4.65 4.86
N ARG A 70 0.50 4.69 5.52
CA ARG A 70 -0.16 3.49 6.07
C ARG A 70 -0.64 2.54 4.99
N GLN A 71 -1.22 3.03 3.89
CA GLN A 71 -1.65 2.17 2.79
C GLN A 71 -0.46 1.40 2.20
N THR A 72 0.71 2.04 2.10
CA THR A 72 1.91 1.41 1.56
C THR A 72 2.35 0.24 2.45
N ALA A 73 2.40 0.46 3.77
CA ALA A 73 2.75 -0.58 4.73
C ALA A 73 1.72 -1.73 4.75
N LEU A 74 0.42 -1.42 4.65
CA LEU A 74 -0.65 -2.41 4.60
C LEU A 74 -0.62 -3.24 3.32
N ILE A 75 -0.41 -2.61 2.15
CA ILE A 75 -0.25 -3.33 0.87
C ILE A 75 0.95 -4.27 0.94
N ALA A 76 2.08 -3.82 1.50
CA ALA A 76 3.24 -4.67 1.70
C ALA A 76 2.92 -5.87 2.61
N LEU A 77 2.30 -5.63 3.77
CA LEU A 77 1.89 -6.68 4.69
C LEU A 77 0.97 -7.70 4.01
N MET A 78 -0.06 -7.23 3.31
CA MET A 78 -1.04 -8.08 2.60
C MET A 78 -0.37 -8.95 1.53
N ALA A 79 0.58 -8.40 0.78
CA ALA A 79 1.33 -9.18 -0.20
C ALA A 79 2.14 -10.31 0.46
N TYR A 80 2.85 -10.00 1.55
CA TYR A 80 3.71 -10.96 2.24
C TYR A 80 2.96 -12.05 3.05
N ILE A 81 1.69 -11.84 3.37
CA ILE A 81 0.82 -12.91 3.93
C ILE A 81 0.14 -13.76 2.84
N GLY A 82 0.42 -13.51 1.56
CA GLY A 82 -0.18 -14.24 0.43
C GLY A 82 -1.60 -13.79 0.06
N SER A 83 -2.01 -12.58 0.44
CA SER A 83 -3.30 -12.00 0.06
C SER A 83 -3.18 -11.21 -1.25
N TYR A 84 -4.30 -11.09 -1.96
CA TYR A 84 -4.48 -10.05 -2.98
C TYR A 84 -4.48 -8.67 -2.31
N VAL A 85 -4.12 -7.63 -3.06
CA VAL A 85 -3.89 -6.28 -2.54
C VAL A 85 -4.79 -5.21 -3.17
N PRO A 86 -5.14 -4.13 -2.44
CA PRO A 86 -6.02 -3.05 -2.89
C PRO A 86 -5.35 -2.09 -3.88
N ALA A 87 -5.07 -2.57 -5.09
CA ALA A 87 -4.43 -1.78 -6.15
C ALA A 87 -4.77 -2.34 -7.54
N GLN A 88 -4.50 -1.56 -8.59
CA GLN A 88 -4.58 -2.08 -9.96
C GLN A 88 -3.40 -3.01 -10.27
N LYS A 89 -2.20 -2.65 -9.82
CA LYS A 89 -0.98 -3.45 -9.98
C LYS A 89 0.00 -3.21 -8.83
N VAL A 90 0.65 -4.27 -8.35
CA VAL A 90 1.72 -4.18 -7.35
C VAL A 90 2.89 -5.07 -7.75
N GLU A 91 4.10 -4.51 -7.73
CA GLU A 91 5.35 -5.25 -7.82
C GLU A 91 6.16 -4.94 -6.55
N ILE A 92 6.52 -5.98 -5.79
CA ILE A 92 7.15 -5.83 -4.48
C ILE A 92 8.42 -6.67 -4.38
N GLY A 93 9.53 -6.01 -4.02
CA GLY A 93 10.80 -6.65 -3.75
C GLY A 93 10.92 -7.13 -2.31
N PRO A 94 12.00 -7.84 -1.95
CA PRO A 94 12.27 -8.32 -0.59
C PRO A 94 12.20 -7.16 0.43
N ILE A 95 11.46 -7.38 1.54
CA ILE A 95 11.35 -6.47 2.67
C ILE A 95 11.66 -7.24 3.95
N ASP A 96 12.74 -6.86 4.63
CA ASP A 96 13.12 -7.51 5.88
C ASP A 96 12.33 -6.96 7.08
N ARG A 97 12.06 -5.63 7.08
CA ARG A 97 11.45 -4.92 8.22
C ARG A 97 10.64 -3.72 7.74
N ILE A 98 9.51 -3.48 8.40
CA ILE A 98 8.71 -2.25 8.27
C ILE A 98 8.81 -1.49 9.59
N PHE A 99 9.32 -0.26 9.53
CA PHE A 99 9.39 0.62 10.68
C PHE A 99 8.34 1.72 10.54
N TYR A 100 7.52 1.91 11.58
CA TYR A 100 6.60 3.03 11.67
C TYR A 100 6.91 3.82 12.94
N PRO A 101 7.58 4.99 12.85
CA PRO A 101 7.74 5.84 14.00
C PRO A 101 6.37 6.41 14.37
N CYS A 102 5.73 5.83 15.37
CA CYS A 102 4.61 6.47 16.04
C CYS A 102 5.24 7.49 16.99
N GLY A 103 5.04 8.79 16.73
CA GLY A 103 5.48 9.82 17.65
C GLY A 103 4.85 9.56 19.02
N ARG A 104 5.64 9.07 19.97
CA ARG A 104 5.29 9.17 21.38
C ARG A 104 5.62 10.62 21.76
N GLY A 105 4.62 11.35 22.24
CA GLY A 105 4.87 12.51 23.09
C GLY A 105 5.58 12.08 24.37
#